data_AF-A0A3D4UWF0-F1
#
_entry.id   AF-A0A3D4UWF0-F1
#
_cell.length_a   1.000
_cell.length_b   1.000
_cell.length_c   1.000
_cell.angle_alpha   90.00
_cell.angle_beta   90.00
_cell.angle_gamma   90.00
#
_symmetry.space_group_name_H-M   'P 1'
#
loop_
_entity.id
_entity.type
_entity.pdbx_description
1 polymer ?
#
loop_
_entity_poly.entity_id
_entity_poly.type
_entity_poly.pdbx_seq_one_letter_code
_entity_poly.pdbx_strand_id
1 'polypeptide(L)' 'MNFVTVAFDKIKEEAFFISTRFSITLYDACYLAVAVNYEGNLFTADIRMSNGIKKTAYKEFVTSINDL' A
#
# COMPACT_ATOMS: atom_id res chain seq x y z
N MET A 1 1.91 16.02 -16.03
CA MET A 1 2.13 15.01 -14.97
C MET A 1 2.37 13.69 -15.69
N ASN A 2 3.54 13.07 -15.52
CA ASN A 2 3.83 11.78 -16.15
C ASN A 2 3.29 10.67 -15.26
N PHE A 3 2.39 9.85 -15.81
CA PHE A 3 1.91 8.65 -15.15
C PHE A 3 2.96 7.55 -15.35
N VAL A 4 3.46 7.02 -14.25
CA VAL A 4 4.36 5.87 -14.24
C VAL A 4 3.57 4.67 -13.77
N THR A 5 3.58 3.60 -14.56
CA THR A 5 2.98 2.32 -14.18
C THR A 5 4.06 1.36 -13.72
N VAL A 6 3.82 0.66 -12.61
CA VAL A 6 4.71 -0.37 -12.09
C VAL A 6 4.11 -1.73 -12.41
N ALA A 7 4.89 -2.59 -13.07
CA ALA A 7 4.47 -3.95 -13.39
C ALA A 7 4.40 -4.81 -12.12
N PHE A 8 3.38 -5.66 -12.01
CA PHE A 8 3.18 -6.55 -10.86
C PHE A 8 4.42 -7.41 -10.53
N ASP A 9 5.12 -7.92 -11.55
CA ASP A 9 6.34 -8.71 -11.37
C ASP A 9 7.44 -8.02 -10.56
N LYS A 10 7.46 -6.68 -10.52
CA LYS A 10 8.44 -5.91 -9.73
C LYS A 10 8.08 -5.82 -8.24
N ILE A 11 6.84 -6.09 -7.87
CA ILE A 11 6.31 -5.88 -6.50
C ILE A 11 5.63 -7.13 -5.92
N LYS A 12 5.53 -8.23 -6.68
CA LYS A 12 4.74 -9.42 -6.31
C LYS A 12 5.12 -10.07 -4.99
N GLU A 13 6.41 -10.14 -4.66
CA GLU A 13 6.89 -10.76 -3.42
C GLU A 13 6.49 -9.94 -2.20
N GLU A 14 6.75 -8.62 -2.24
CA GLU A 14 6.36 -7.69 -1.18
C GLU A 14 4.83 -7.61 -1.05
N ALA A 15 4.10 -7.51 -2.16
CA ALA A 15 2.64 -7.48 -2.15
C ALA A 15 2.05 -8.76 -1.55
N PHE A 16 2.60 -9.93 -1.92
CA PHE A 16 2.17 -11.19 -1.33
C PHE A 16 2.48 -11.22 0.17
N PHE A 17 3.71 -10.88 0.58
CA PHE A 17 4.10 -10.81 1.99
C PHE A 17 3.15 -9.94 2.81
N ILE A 18 2.93 -8.70 2.38
CA ILE A 18 2.01 -7.74 3.03
C ILE A 18 0.60 -8.35 3.13
N SER A 19 0.07 -8.93 2.05
CA SER A 19 -1.28 -9.50 2.02
C SER A 19 -1.48 -10.69 2.97
N THR A 20 -0.41 -11.45 3.23
CA THR A 20 -0.46 -12.56 4.21
C THR A 20 -0.31 -12.09 5.64
N ARG A 21 0.28 -10.89 5.86
CA ARG A 21 0.62 -10.39 7.19
C ARG A 21 -0.45 -9.49 7.80
N PHE A 22 -1.20 -8.79 6.96
CA PHE A 22 -2.20 -7.82 7.40
C PHE A 22 -3.58 -8.15 6.84
N SER A 23 -4.62 -7.64 7.50
CA SER A 23 -6.01 -7.85 7.09
C SER A 23 -6.41 -6.96 5.90
N ILE A 24 -5.68 -7.06 4.80
CA ILE A 24 -5.95 -6.37 3.53
C ILE A 24 -5.86 -7.36 2.36
N THR A 25 -6.50 -7.06 1.23
CA THR A 25 -6.44 -7.96 0.07
C THR A 25 -5.09 -7.88 -0.63
N LEU A 26 -4.77 -8.87 -1.48
CA LEU A 26 -3.60 -8.79 -2.36
C LEU A 26 -3.66 -7.56 -3.29
N TYR A 27 -4.85 -7.15 -3.71
CA TYR A 27 -5.05 -5.94 -4.51
C TYR A 27 -4.60 -4.69 -3.76
N ASP A 28 -5.04 -4.53 -2.51
CA ASP A 28 -4.64 -3.40 -1.66
C ASP A 28 -3.14 -3.45 -1.37
N ALA A 29 -2.61 -4.65 -1.14
CA ALA A 29 -1.20 -4.87 -0.87
C ALA A 29 -0.31 -4.48 -2.06
N CYS A 30 -0.77 -4.63 -3.31
CA CYS A 30 -0.03 -4.15 -4.48
C CYS A 30 0.23 -2.64 -4.43
N TYR A 31 -0.77 -1.85 -4.04
CA TYR A 31 -0.60 -0.40 -3.92
C TYR A 31 0.36 -0.02 -2.79
N LEU A 32 0.27 -0.71 -1.66
CA LEU A 32 1.18 -0.49 -0.53
C LEU A 32 2.61 -0.90 -0.87
N ALA A 33 2.80 -2.03 -1.55
CA ALA A 33 4.11 -2.50 -2.00
C ALA A 33 4.80 -1.52 -2.95
N VAL A 34 4.05 -0.85 -3.83
CA VAL A 34 4.59 0.24 -4.66
C VAL A 34 5.03 1.42 -3.80
N ALA A 35 4.23 1.85 -2.82
CA ALA A 35 4.64 2.95 -1.94
C ALA A 35 5.92 2.62 -1.16
N VAL A 36 6.02 1.39 -0.63
CA VAL A 36 7.18 0.92 0.14
C VAL A 36 8.43 0.80 -0.73
N ASN A 37 8.36 0.10 -1.87
CA ASN A 37 9.54 -0.17 -2.71
C ASN A 37 10.13 1.08 -3.37
N TYR A 38 9.35 2.15 -3.46
CA TYR A 38 9.74 3.39 -4.12
C TYR A 38 9.76 4.58 -3.15
N GLU A 39 9.73 4.32 -1.83
CA GLU A 39 9.74 5.34 -0.76
C GLU A 39 8.70 6.47 -0.98
N GLY A 40 7.55 6.09 -1.50
CA GLY A 40 6.44 6.97 -1.83
C GLY A 40 5.34 6.97 -0.76
N ASN A 41 4.25 7.67 -1.05
CA ASN A 41 3.08 7.72 -0.19
C ASN A 41 1.85 7.24 -0.97
N LEU A 42 1.14 6.25 -0.42
CA LEU A 42 -0.12 5.77 -0.93
C LEU A 42 -1.25 6.66 -0.42
N PHE A 43 -1.87 7.40 -1.33
CA PHE A 43 -3.11 8.12 -1.08
C PHE A 43 -4.29 7.20 -1.37
N THR A 44 -5.13 6.95 -0.38
CA THR A 44 -6.28 6.04 -0.52
C THR A 44 -7.53 6.56 0.18
N ALA A 45 -8.68 6.33 -0.44
CA ALA A 45 -9.98 6.55 0.18
C ALA A 45 -10.50 5.29 0.90
N ASP A 46 -9.85 4.13 0.77
CA ASP A 46 -10.26 2.91 1.48
C ASP A 46 -9.80 2.96 2.95
N ILE A 47 -10.72 3.37 3.81
CA ILE A 47 -10.54 3.44 5.26
C ILE A 47 -10.25 2.05 5.86
N ARG A 48 -10.77 0.97 5.28
CA ARG A 48 -10.53 -0.39 5.79
C ARG A 48 -9.08 -0.79 5.59
N MET A 49 -8.49 -0.45 4.44
CA MET A 49 -7.07 -0.65 4.20
C MET A 49 -6.22 0.14 5.21
N SER A 50 -6.50 1.44 5.36
CA SER A 50 -5.77 2.28 6.34
C SER A 50 -5.88 1.73 7.75
N ASN A 51 -7.05 1.24 8.16
CA ASN A 51 -7.26 0.64 9.47
C ASN A 51 -6.53 -0.71 9.63
N GLY A 52 -6.49 -1.53 8.58
CA GLY A 52 -5.81 -2.84 8.58
C GLY A 52 -4.31 -2.76 8.87
N ILE A 53 -3.68 -1.62 8.57
CA ILE A 53 -2.23 -1.40 8.72
C ILE A 53 -1.86 -0.30 9.73
N LYS A 54 -2.84 0.37 10.37
CA LYS A 54 -2.64 1.55 11.25
C LYS A 54 -1.69 1.33 12.43
N LYS A 55 -1.49 0.09 12.89
CA LYS A 55 -0.62 -0.26 14.02
C LYS A 55 0.72 -0.88 13.59
N THR A 56 1.09 -0.70 12.33
CA THR A 56 2.28 -1.32 11.72
C THR A 56 3.23 -0.22 11.23
N ALA A 57 4.47 -0.59 10.93
CA ALA A 57 5.44 0.33 10.32
C ALA A 57 4.91 0.90 9.00
N TYR A 58 4.14 0.12 8.24
CA TYR A 58 3.57 0.52 6.95
C TYR A 58 2.63 1.73 7.01
N LYS A 59 2.17 2.15 8.20
CA LYS A 59 1.35 3.35 8.35
C LYS A 59 2.03 4.60 7.78
N GLU A 60 3.36 4.68 7.85
CA GLU A 60 4.10 5.85 7.34
C GLU A 60 3.98 6.05 5.82
N PHE A 61 3.66 4.99 5.08
CA PHE A 61 3.50 5.01 3.63
C PHE A 61 2.05 5.23 3.20
N VAL A 62 1.11 5.51 4.10
CA VAL A 62 -0.32 5.63 3.76
C VAL A 62 -0.92 6.92 4.31
N THR A 63 -1.54 7.69 3.41
CA THR A 63 -2.39 8.84 3.74
C THR A 63 -3.83 8.53 3.38
N SER A 64 -4.68 8.51 4.40
CA SER A 64 -6.12 8.29 4.22
C SER A 64 -6.82 9.59 3.81
N ILE A 65 -7.99 9.49 3.18
CA ILE A 65 -8.84 10.64 2.87
C ILE A 65 -9.21 11.48 4.11
N ASN A 66 -9.20 10.88 5.31
CA ASN A 66 -9.46 11.59 6.56
C ASN A 66 -8.26 12.40 7.07
N ASP A 67 -7.06 12.18 6.51
CA ASP A 67 -5.81 12.83 6.88
C ASP A 67 -5.34 13.87 5.83
N LEU A 68 -6.17 14.11 4.80
CA LEU A 68 -6.00 15.16 3.78
C LEU A 68 -6.66 16.47 4.22
#